data_AF-A0A1V6YFN7-F1
#
_entry.id   AF-A0A1V6YFN7-F1
#
_cell.length_a   1.000
_cell.length_b   1.000
_cell.length_c   1.000
_cell.angle_alpha   90.00
_cell.angle_beta   90.00
_cell.angle_gamma   90.00
#
_symmetry.space_group_name_H-M   'P 1'
#
loop_
_entity.id
_entity.type
_entity.pdbx_description
1 polymer ?
#
loop_
_entity_poly.entity_id
_entity_poly.type
_entity_poly.pdbx_seq_one_letter_code
_entity_poly.pdbx_strand_id
1 'polypeptide(L)'
;MVRLKNRYLLVDILYPDPKTWPTTPTTKPHNPQVAIHSPTSDALTQGFLAKMIRDSVAELYGDYGIGKLGGATAGGITIKYLSPATSTAIVRCPRAAFRLVWSALTYMSGVPEPASGQKRAGTGRERGCVFRVLRVSGTMRKAEEEAIRRARREIVRVKDAEEKGVLGGLVGGGSSVVDCVMDESEDEGMDG
;
A
#
# COMPACT_ATOMS: atom_id res chain seq x y z
N MET A 1 -34.54 11.98 -5.41
CA MET A 1 -33.98 10.61 -5.52
C MET A 1 -32.65 10.55 -4.79
N VAL A 2 -32.50 9.72 -3.74
CA VAL A 2 -31.30 9.70 -2.87
C VAL A 2 -30.50 8.42 -3.12
N ARG A 3 -29.17 8.53 -3.26
CA ARG A 3 -28.24 7.39 -3.42
C ARG A 3 -27.17 7.38 -2.34
N LEU A 4 -26.79 6.19 -1.87
CA LEU A 4 -25.68 6.00 -0.96
C LEU A 4 -24.34 6.24 -1.68
N LYS A 5 -23.55 7.20 -1.19
CA LYS A 5 -22.24 7.55 -1.76
C LYS A 5 -21.13 6.78 -1.07
N ASN A 6 -20.28 6.11 -1.86
CA ASN A 6 -19.13 5.35 -1.38
C ASN A 6 -17.81 6.05 -1.72
N ARG A 7 -16.74 5.59 -1.07
CA ARG A 7 -15.35 5.96 -1.32
C ARG A 7 -14.52 4.69 -1.49
N TYR A 8 -13.51 4.78 -2.34
CA TYR A 8 -12.57 3.70 -2.66
C TYR A 8 -11.18 4.15 -2.26
N LEU A 9 -10.57 3.43 -1.33
CA LEU A 9 -9.20 3.68 -0.90
C LEU A 9 -8.30 2.69 -1.63
N LEU A 10 -7.32 3.23 -2.36
CA LEU A 10 -6.21 2.45 -2.88
C LEU A 10 -5.15 2.35 -1.78
N VAL A 11 -4.85 1.13 -1.37
CA VAL A 11 -3.94 0.80 -0.27
C VAL A 11 -2.81 -0.07 -0.79
N ASP A 12 -1.64 0.13 -0.23
CA ASP A 12 -0.40 -0.55 -0.56
C ASP A 12 0.28 -1.00 0.74
N ILE A 13 0.68 -2.26 0.82
CA ILE A 13 1.24 -2.87 2.03
C ILE A 13 2.76 -2.98 1.84
N LEU A 14 3.49 -2.27 2.69
CA LEU A 14 4.95 -2.22 2.66
C LEU A 14 5.56 -3.12 3.73
N TYR A 15 6.68 -3.73 3.39
CA TYR A 15 7.44 -4.62 4.27
C TYR A 15 8.88 -4.09 4.43
N PRO A 16 9.14 -3.26 5.45
CA PRO A 16 10.45 -2.64 5.63
C PRO A 16 11.52 -3.62 6.13
N ASP A 17 11.16 -4.75 6.74
CA ASP A 17 12.12 -5.74 7.23
C ASP A 17 12.34 -6.85 6.18
N PRO A 18 13.53 -6.91 5.53
CA PRO A 18 13.85 -7.92 4.53
C PRO A 18 13.97 -9.33 5.11
N LYS A 19 14.05 -9.49 6.44
CA LYS A 19 14.16 -10.81 7.09
C LYS A 19 12.84 -11.57 7.14
N THR A 20 11.74 -10.92 6.78
CA THR A 20 10.40 -11.47 7.00
C THR A 20 9.98 -12.45 5.91
N TRP A 21 10.26 -12.18 4.62
CA TRP A 21 10.01 -13.10 3.49
C TRP A 21 10.34 -12.39 2.16
N PRO A 22 10.99 -13.03 1.16
CA PRO A 22 11.51 -14.40 1.14
C PRO A 22 12.84 -14.57 1.88
N THR A 23 13.04 -15.70 2.54
CA THR A 23 14.16 -16.06 3.45
C THR A 23 15.52 -16.19 2.78
N THR A 24 15.70 -15.76 1.53
CA THR A 24 16.99 -15.88 0.85
C THR A 24 17.86 -14.66 1.19
N PRO A 25 19.03 -14.82 1.84
CA PRO A 25 19.99 -13.74 2.02
C PRO A 25 20.73 -13.52 0.68
N THR A 26 20.00 -13.12 -0.35
CA THR A 26 20.62 -12.69 -1.59
C THR A 26 21.06 -11.23 -1.38
N THR A 27 22.34 -10.97 -1.63
CA THR A 27 22.98 -9.65 -1.84
C THR A 27 22.03 -8.45 -1.76
N LYS A 28 22.35 -7.48 -0.87
CA LYS A 28 21.65 -6.19 -0.71
C LYS A 28 20.90 -5.82 -1.99
N PRO A 29 19.56 -5.69 -1.98
CA PRO A 29 18.83 -5.35 -3.19
C PRO A 29 19.44 -4.09 -3.76
N HIS A 30 19.89 -4.16 -5.03
CA HIS A 30 20.51 -3.05 -5.74
C HIS A 30 19.61 -1.80 -5.75
N ASN A 31 18.29 -1.99 -5.57
CA ASN A 31 17.31 -0.92 -5.45
C ASN A 31 16.49 -1.04 -4.15
N PRO A 32 16.50 -0.02 -3.25
CA PRO A 32 15.72 -0.03 -2.02
C PRO A 32 14.21 -0.07 -2.25
N GLN A 33 13.72 0.36 -3.42
CA GLN A 33 12.29 0.29 -3.76
C GLN A 33 11.81 -1.15 -3.90
N VAL A 34 12.63 -2.05 -4.45
CA VAL A 34 12.24 -3.47 -4.61
C VAL A 34 12.22 -4.18 -3.25
N ALA A 35 13.09 -3.76 -2.32
CA ALA A 35 13.17 -4.34 -0.98
C ALA A 35 11.88 -4.15 -0.16
N ILE A 36 11.32 -2.95 -0.21
CA ILE A 36 10.13 -2.58 0.59
C ILE A 36 8.82 -3.14 0.02
N HIS A 37 8.79 -3.46 -1.28
CA HIS A 37 7.64 -3.98 -2.01
C HIS A 37 7.71 -5.50 -2.14
N SER A 38 7.86 -6.18 -1.00
CA SER A 38 7.82 -7.65 -0.95
C SER A 38 6.39 -8.18 -1.11
N PRO A 39 6.20 -9.36 -1.72
CA PRO A 39 4.87 -9.95 -1.86
C PRO A 39 4.30 -10.37 -0.50
N THR A 40 3.00 -10.20 -0.35
CA THR A 40 2.22 -10.70 0.78
C THR A 40 1.92 -12.19 0.59
N SER A 41 1.78 -12.91 1.70
CA SER A 41 1.32 -14.31 1.65
C SER A 41 -0.15 -14.43 1.24
N ASP A 42 -0.47 -15.51 0.53
CA ASP A 42 -1.85 -15.90 0.17
C ASP A 42 -2.75 -16.18 1.38
N ALA A 43 -2.20 -16.27 2.60
CA ALA A 43 -2.99 -16.32 3.83
C ALA A 43 -3.85 -15.04 4.04
N LEU A 44 -3.41 -13.90 3.49
CA LEU A 44 -4.18 -12.66 3.55
C LEU A 44 -5.33 -12.71 2.54
N THR A 45 -6.51 -13.12 3.00
CA THR A 45 -7.73 -13.09 2.19
C THR A 45 -8.44 -11.73 2.27
N GLN A 46 -9.27 -11.41 1.27
CA GLN A 46 -10.09 -10.19 1.26
C GLN A 46 -11.04 -10.09 2.46
N GLY A 47 -11.64 -11.21 2.87
CA GLY A 47 -12.52 -11.27 4.04
C GLY A 47 -11.75 -11.02 5.34
N PHE A 48 -10.55 -11.58 5.44
CA PHE A 48 -9.69 -11.40 6.60
C PHE A 48 -9.20 -9.96 6.73
N LEU A 49 -8.72 -9.35 5.64
CA LEU A 49 -8.33 -7.93 5.64
C LEU A 49 -9.51 -7.02 5.99
N ALA A 50 -10.73 -7.32 5.52
CA ALA A 50 -11.92 -6.56 5.90
C ALA A 50 -12.21 -6.68 7.41
N LYS A 51 -12.00 -7.87 7.99
CA LYS A 51 -12.16 -8.10 9.43
C LYS A 51 -11.11 -7.31 10.22
N MET A 52 -9.83 -7.40 9.85
CA MET A 52 -8.76 -6.66 10.53
C MET A 52 -9.01 -5.15 10.55
N ILE A 53 -9.46 -4.57 9.43
CA ILE A 53 -9.79 -3.13 9.37
C ILE A 53 -10.94 -2.79 10.32
N ARG A 54 -11.97 -3.66 10.40
CA ARG A 54 -13.09 -3.45 11.33
C ARG A 54 -12.63 -3.54 12.78
N ASP A 55 -11.82 -4.54 13.11
CA ASP A 55 -11.30 -4.75 14.45
C ASP A 55 -10.42 -3.54 14.86
N SER A 56 -9.59 -3.03 13.95
CA SER A 56 -8.80 -1.80 14.18
C SER A 56 -9.67 -0.55 14.38
N VAL A 57 -10.77 -0.42 13.64
CA VAL A 57 -11.72 0.68 13.84
C VAL A 57 -12.44 0.55 15.18
N ALA A 58 -12.81 -0.67 15.59
CA ALA A 58 -13.41 -0.92 16.90
C ALA A 58 -12.44 -0.58 18.04
N GLU A 59 -11.16 -0.92 17.90
CA GLU A 59 -10.13 -0.61 18.88
C GLU A 59 -9.91 0.90 19.04
N LEU A 60 -9.81 1.63 17.92
CA LEU A 60 -9.49 3.07 17.94
C LEU A 60 -10.70 3.96 18.26
N TYR A 61 -11.90 3.58 17.82
CA TYR A 61 -13.09 4.43 17.84
C TYR A 61 -14.29 3.81 18.57
N GLY A 62 -14.16 2.58 19.07
CA GLY A 62 -15.23 1.85 19.74
C GLY A 62 -16.47 1.63 18.88
N ASP A 63 -17.61 1.50 19.56
CA ASP A 63 -18.92 1.28 18.94
C ASP A 63 -19.35 2.43 18.03
N TYR A 64 -18.89 3.67 18.30
CA TYR A 64 -19.17 4.82 17.45
C TYR A 64 -18.57 4.63 16.05
N GLY A 65 -17.32 4.15 15.97
CA GLY A 65 -16.65 3.85 14.70
C GLY A 65 -17.39 2.77 13.93
N ILE A 66 -17.72 1.67 14.60
CA ILE A 66 -18.47 0.56 14.00
C ILE A 66 -19.86 0.99 13.54
N GLY A 67 -20.56 1.81 14.33
CA GLY A 67 -21.84 2.41 13.95
C GLY A 67 -21.77 3.20 12.65
N LYS A 68 -20.74 4.04 12.48
CA LYS A 68 -20.50 4.80 11.24
C LYS A 68 -20.17 3.93 10.03
N LEU A 69 -19.64 2.73 10.25
CA LEU A 69 -19.38 1.75 9.19
C LEU A 69 -20.60 0.94 8.76
N GLY A 70 -21.77 1.18 9.36
CA GLY A 70 -23.02 0.47 9.05
C GLY A 70 -23.50 -0.48 10.16
N GLY A 71 -22.99 -0.33 11.38
CA GLY A 71 -23.45 -1.07 12.56
C GLY A 71 -22.85 -2.47 12.71
N ALA A 72 -23.46 -3.29 13.57
CA ALA A 72 -22.97 -4.62 13.94
C ALA A 72 -22.84 -5.60 12.75
N THR A 73 -23.60 -5.39 11.66
CA THR A 73 -23.47 -6.16 10.42
C THR A 73 -22.37 -5.66 9.49
N ALA A 74 -21.68 -4.57 9.84
CA ALA A 74 -20.45 -4.02 9.25
C ALA A 74 -20.32 -4.12 7.71
N GLY A 75 -21.45 -4.07 7.00
CA GLY A 75 -21.54 -4.24 5.55
C GLY A 75 -21.04 -3.03 4.75
N GLY A 76 -20.65 -1.94 5.43
CA GLY A 76 -20.12 -0.76 4.78
C GLY A 76 -18.70 -0.94 4.24
N ILE A 77 -17.88 -1.81 4.86
CA ILE A 77 -16.52 -2.09 4.39
C ILE A 77 -16.51 -3.37 3.56
N THR A 78 -16.09 -3.25 2.31
CA THR A 78 -15.88 -4.40 1.41
C THR A 78 -14.58 -4.23 0.66
N ILE A 79 -13.81 -5.29 0.51
CA ILE A 79 -12.59 -5.28 -0.29
C ILE A 79 -12.96 -5.72 -1.69
N LYS A 80 -12.62 -4.89 -2.67
CA LYS A 80 -12.99 -5.12 -4.07
C LYS A 80 -11.87 -5.76 -4.86
N TYR A 81 -10.64 -5.49 -4.45
CA TYR A 81 -9.46 -6.04 -5.06
C TYR A 81 -8.39 -6.22 -3.99
N LEU A 82 -7.66 -7.32 -4.08
CA LEU A 82 -6.46 -7.61 -3.30
C LEU A 82 -5.55 -8.44 -4.20
N SER A 83 -4.31 -8.01 -4.34
CA SER A 83 -3.26 -8.75 -5.04
C SER A 83 -2.15 -9.05 -4.05
N PRO A 84 -1.93 -10.33 -3.67
CA PRO A 84 -0.81 -10.72 -2.82
C PRO A 84 0.55 -10.48 -3.49
N ALA A 85 0.62 -10.60 -4.82
CA ALA A 85 1.86 -10.44 -5.58
C ALA A 85 2.42 -9.01 -5.53
N THR A 86 1.54 -8.01 -5.58
CA THR A 86 1.91 -6.59 -5.52
C THR A 86 1.58 -5.95 -4.18
N SER A 87 1.01 -6.70 -3.24
CA SER A 87 0.64 -6.23 -1.90
C SER A 87 -0.29 -5.00 -1.94
N THR A 88 -1.12 -4.89 -2.99
CA THR A 88 -2.06 -3.76 -3.20
C THR A 88 -3.51 -4.19 -3.02
N ALA A 89 -4.33 -3.28 -2.48
CA ALA A 89 -5.75 -3.52 -2.22
C ALA A 89 -6.63 -2.30 -2.52
N ILE A 90 -7.88 -2.55 -2.92
CA ILE A 90 -8.91 -1.53 -3.07
C ILE A 90 -10.01 -1.77 -2.06
N VAL A 91 -10.13 -0.87 -1.08
CA VAL A 91 -11.11 -0.93 0.00
C VAL A 91 -12.28 0.01 -0.32
N ARG A 92 -13.48 -0.53 -0.41
CA ARG A 92 -14.72 0.25 -0.50
C ARG A 92 -15.25 0.51 0.90
N CYS A 93 -15.57 1.77 1.18
CA CYS A 93 -16.18 2.21 2.43
C CYS A 93 -17.27 3.27 2.20
N PRO A 94 -18.15 3.54 3.19
CA PRO A 94 -19.13 4.60 3.10
C PRO A 94 -18.46 5.98 3.13
N ARG A 95 -18.99 6.96 2.39
CA ARG A 95 -18.44 8.33 2.38
C ARG A 95 -18.44 8.99 3.77
N ALA A 96 -19.32 8.61 4.68
CA ALA A 96 -19.34 9.19 6.02
C ALA A 96 -18.17 8.72 6.90
N ALA A 97 -17.59 7.55 6.60
CA ALA A 97 -16.65 6.87 7.49
C ALA A 97 -15.25 6.65 6.89
N PHE A 98 -14.99 7.07 5.65
CA PHE A 98 -13.71 6.84 4.99
C PHE A 98 -12.49 7.38 5.75
N ARG A 99 -12.66 8.48 6.52
CA ARG A 99 -11.58 9.04 7.34
C ARG A 99 -11.20 8.13 8.50
N LEU A 100 -12.18 7.47 9.12
CA LEU A 100 -11.97 6.50 10.19
C LEU A 100 -11.26 5.25 9.66
N VAL A 101 -11.63 4.81 8.45
CA VAL A 101 -10.96 3.68 7.79
C VAL A 101 -9.54 4.04 7.42
N TRP A 102 -9.29 5.25 6.90
CA TRP A 102 -7.94 5.70 6.56
C TRP A 102 -7.05 5.72 7.82
N SER A 103 -7.48 6.38 8.88
CA SER A 103 -6.70 6.41 10.12
C SER A 103 -6.48 5.01 10.70
N ALA A 104 -7.50 4.15 10.72
CA ALA A 104 -7.33 2.78 11.19
C ALA A 104 -6.29 2.00 10.39
N LEU A 105 -6.29 2.14 9.05
CA LEU A 105 -5.25 1.53 8.21
C LEU A 105 -3.84 1.97 8.61
N THR A 106 -3.63 3.24 8.96
CA THR A 106 -2.29 3.72 9.35
C THR A 106 -1.79 3.17 10.68
N TYR A 107 -2.67 2.67 11.55
CA TYR A 107 -2.29 2.02 12.82
C TYR A 107 -2.10 0.51 12.71
N MET A 108 -2.54 -0.11 11.60
CA MET A 108 -2.33 -1.53 11.38
C MET A 108 -0.84 -1.82 11.11
N SER A 109 -0.26 -2.73 11.89
CA SER A 109 1.18 -3.05 11.82
C SER A 109 1.50 -4.52 11.52
N GLY A 110 0.48 -5.39 11.38
CA GLY A 110 0.65 -6.84 11.26
C GLY A 110 -0.23 -7.46 10.17
N VAL A 111 0.32 -8.40 9.43
CA VAL A 111 -0.41 -9.29 8.50
C VAL A 111 -0.10 -10.74 8.88
N PRO A 112 -1.09 -11.66 8.91
CA PRO A 112 -0.84 -13.05 9.25
C PRO A 112 0.05 -13.73 8.21
N GLU A 113 1.00 -14.53 8.67
CA GLU A 113 1.88 -15.31 7.80
C GLU A 113 1.67 -16.81 8.01
N PRO A 114 1.63 -17.63 6.95
CA PRO A 114 1.52 -19.07 7.07
C PRO A 114 2.76 -19.65 7.75
N ALA A 115 2.58 -20.78 8.44
CA ALA A 115 3.55 -21.41 9.32
C ALA A 115 4.76 -22.06 8.62
N SER A 116 5.25 -21.54 7.49
CA SER A 116 6.47 -22.01 6.85
C SER A 116 7.70 -21.54 7.63
N GLY A 117 8.11 -22.33 8.63
CA GLY A 117 9.52 -22.70 8.73
C GLY A 117 10.53 -21.83 9.50
N GLN A 118 10.20 -21.11 10.58
CA GLN A 118 11.18 -20.88 11.66
C GLN A 118 10.51 -20.56 13.02
N LYS A 119 10.46 -21.54 13.92
CA LYS A 119 9.95 -21.35 15.29
C LYS A 119 10.86 -20.33 16.03
N ARG A 120 10.34 -19.13 16.29
CA ARG A 120 10.70 -18.35 17.47
C ARG A 120 9.44 -18.21 18.31
N ALA A 121 9.55 -18.63 19.56
CA ALA A 121 8.45 -18.83 20.49
C ALA A 121 7.84 -17.49 20.95
N GLY A 122 6.52 -17.41 21.09
CA GLY A 122 5.88 -16.39 21.91
C GLY A 122 4.46 -16.00 21.51
N THR A 123 4.23 -15.60 20.27
CA THR A 123 2.97 -14.97 19.83
C THR A 123 2.75 -15.30 18.35
N GLY A 124 1.50 -15.44 17.90
CA GLY A 124 1.17 -15.81 16.51
C GLY A 124 1.98 -15.00 15.48
N ARG A 125 2.51 -15.64 14.43
CA ARG A 125 3.38 -14.98 13.44
C ARG A 125 2.60 -13.95 12.62
N GLU A 126 2.60 -12.72 13.09
CA GLU A 126 2.23 -11.55 12.30
C GLU A 126 3.50 -10.96 11.68
N ARG A 127 3.50 -10.81 10.36
CA ARG A 127 4.55 -10.11 9.64
C ARG A 127 4.36 -8.61 9.82
N GLY A 128 5.40 -7.96 10.35
CA GLY A 128 5.45 -6.51 10.47
C GLY A 128 5.29 -5.84 9.11
N CYS A 129 4.28 -4.98 8.98
CA CYS A 129 3.96 -4.29 7.73
C CYS A 129 3.48 -2.87 8.00
N VAL A 130 3.51 -2.06 6.95
CA VAL A 130 2.98 -0.69 7.00
C VAL A 130 1.95 -0.55 5.90
N PHE A 131 0.70 -0.28 6.28
CA PHE A 131 -0.36 0.02 5.33
C PHE A 131 -0.29 1.49 4.92
N ARG A 132 -0.01 1.72 3.64
CA ARG A 132 0.04 3.05 3.04
C ARG A 132 -1.22 3.29 2.20
N VAL A 133 -2.01 4.29 2.57
CA VAL A 133 -3.13 4.76 1.74
C VAL A 133 -2.59 5.70 0.66
N LEU A 134 -2.72 5.30 -0.59
CA LEU A 134 -2.20 6.02 -1.74
C LEU A 134 -3.16 7.09 -2.25
N ARG A 135 -4.43 6.71 -2.43
CA ARG A 135 -5.45 7.59 -3.02
C ARG A 135 -6.83 7.25 -2.50
N VAL A 136 -7.66 8.28 -2.35
CA VAL A 136 -9.11 8.15 -2.11
C VAL A 136 -9.87 8.60 -3.35
N SER A 137 -10.65 7.70 -3.92
CA SER A 137 -11.44 7.91 -5.14
C SER A 137 -12.93 7.82 -4.87
N GLY A 138 -13.72 8.51 -5.69
CA GLY A 138 -15.20 8.47 -5.63
C GLY A 138 -15.80 7.27 -6.36
N THR A 139 -15.12 6.76 -7.38
CA THR A 139 -15.55 5.63 -8.21
C THR A 139 -14.43 4.58 -8.26
N MET A 140 -14.81 3.32 -8.49
CA MET A 140 -13.88 2.20 -8.64
C MET A 140 -12.94 2.41 -9.83
N ARG A 141 -13.49 2.80 -10.99
CA ARG A 141 -12.71 3.08 -12.20
C ARG A 141 -11.57 4.08 -11.99
N LYS A 142 -11.81 5.17 -11.24
CA LYS A 142 -10.75 6.13 -10.91
C LYS A 142 -9.69 5.57 -9.95
N ALA A 143 -10.05 4.63 -9.09
CA ALA A 143 -9.07 3.95 -8.23
C ALA A 143 -8.20 2.98 -9.03
N GLU A 144 -8.78 2.28 -10.00
CA GLU A 144 -8.08 1.36 -10.90
C GLU A 144 -7.14 2.11 -11.85
N GLU A 145 -7.61 3.19 -12.49
CA GLU A 145 -6.78 4.05 -13.33
C GLU A 145 -5.57 4.58 -12.56
N GLU A 146 -5.76 4.99 -11.31
CA GLU A 146 -4.68 5.45 -10.44
C GLU A 146 -3.71 4.33 -10.05
N ALA A 147 -4.20 3.12 -9.78
CA ALA A 147 -3.36 1.95 -9.50
C ALA A 147 -2.47 1.62 -10.69
N ILE A 148 -3.02 1.64 -11.91
CA ILE A 148 -2.28 1.40 -13.16
C ILE A 148 -1.26 2.52 -13.39
N ARG A 149 -1.67 3.78 -13.24
CA ARG A 149 -0.79 4.95 -13.42
C ARG A 149 0.41 4.89 -12.47
N ARG A 150 0.19 4.46 -11.23
CA ARG A 150 1.25 4.26 -10.24
C ARG A 150 2.16 3.09 -10.59
N ALA A 151 1.61 1.93 -10.91
CA ALA A 151 2.39 0.75 -11.28
C ALA A 151 3.34 1.06 -12.45
N ARG A 152 2.85 1.78 -13.48
CA ARG A 152 3.68 2.25 -14.59
C ARG A 152 4.82 3.15 -14.13
N ARG A 153 4.55 4.10 -13.24
CA ARG A 153 5.58 5.00 -12.68
C ARG A 153 6.62 4.26 -11.84
N GLU A 154 6.21 3.25 -11.07
CA GLU A 154 7.13 2.42 -10.28
C GLU A 154 8.03 1.57 -11.18
N ILE A 155 7.49 0.99 -12.26
CA ILE A 155 8.29 0.25 -13.25
C ILE A 155 9.34 1.15 -13.89
N VAL A 156 8.98 2.37 -14.29
CA VAL A 156 9.93 3.34 -14.88
C VAL A 156 11.04 3.67 -13.88
N ARG A 157 10.70 3.97 -12.61
CA ARG A 157 11.70 4.26 -11.57
C ARG A 157 12.66 3.12 -11.30
N VAL A 158 12.18 1.88 -11.33
CA VAL A 158 13.03 0.70 -11.14
C VAL A 158 13.97 0.51 -12.33
N LYS A 159 13.48 0.72 -13.57
CA LYS A 159 14.29 0.66 -14.79
C LYS A 159 15.36 1.75 -14.84
N ASP A 160 14.99 3.01 -14.56
CA ASP A 160 15.94 4.13 -14.54
C ASP A 160 17.06 3.91 -13.49
N ALA A 161 16.71 3.29 -12.36
CA ALA A 161 17.68 2.94 -11.32
C ALA A 161 18.62 1.78 -11.75
N GLU A 162 18.13 0.86 -12.59
CA GLU A 162 18.95 -0.20 -13.19
C GLU A 162 19.92 0.40 -14.23
N GLU A 163 19.45 1.27 -15.11
CA GLU A 163 20.29 1.95 -16.12
C GLU A 163 21.37 2.83 -15.48
N LYS A 164 21.04 3.60 -14.43
CA LYS A 164 22.01 4.37 -13.65
C LYS A 164 23.01 3.48 -12.91
N GLY A 165 22.58 2.31 -12.43
CA GLY A 165 23.46 1.31 -11.82
C GLY A 165 24.46 0.71 -12.81
N VAL A 166 24.00 0.40 -14.02
CA VAL A 166 24.83 -0.12 -15.11
C VAL A 166 25.82 0.94 -15.58
N LEU A 167 25.39 2.19 -15.75
CA LEU A 167 26.28 3.31 -16.11
C LEU A 167 27.28 3.64 -14.99
N GLY A 168 26.86 3.60 -13.73
CA GLY A 168 27.77 3.79 -12.57
C GLY A 168 28.77 2.65 -12.39
N GLY A 169 28.44 1.43 -12.82
CA GLY A 169 29.36 0.29 -12.87
C GLY A 169 30.36 0.35 -14.03
N LEU A 170 30.00 1.02 -15.14
CA LEU A 170 30.88 1.22 -16.30
C LEU A 170 31.77 2.47 -16.15
N VAL A 171 31.28 3.50 -15.47
CA VAL A 171 31.99 4.75 -15.16
C VAL A 171 32.52 4.68 -13.73
N GLY A 172 33.52 3.83 -13.52
CA GLY A 172 34.28 3.81 -12.28
C GLY A 172 35.06 5.11 -12.08
N GLY A 173 34.59 5.96 -11.15
CA GLY A 173 35.37 7.02 -10.52
C GLY A 173 35.11 8.43 -11.06
N GLY A 174 34.44 9.26 -10.25
CA GLY A 174 34.46 10.71 -10.41
C GLY A 174 33.14 11.42 -10.13
N SER A 175 32.99 11.93 -8.90
CA SER A 175 32.17 13.08 -8.50
C SER A 175 30.68 13.10 -8.91
N SER A 176 29.77 12.82 -7.97
CA SER A 176 28.33 13.10 -8.17
C SER A 176 28.00 14.54 -7.79
N VAL A 177 27.87 15.34 -8.85
CA VAL A 177 27.12 16.59 -8.88
C VAL A 177 25.67 16.29 -8.45
N VAL A 178 25.21 17.04 -7.46
CA VAL A 178 23.81 17.20 -7.09
C VAL A 178 23.05 17.73 -8.30
N ASP A 179 22.10 16.96 -8.82
CA ASP A 179 21.13 17.47 -9.80
C ASP A 179 19.72 17.39 -9.20
N CYS A 180 19.26 18.55 -8.76
CA CYS A 180 17.90 18.80 -8.30
C CYS A 180 17.01 18.91 -9.53
N VAL A 181 16.16 17.90 -9.74
CA VAL A 181 15.15 17.87 -10.81
C VAL A 181 14.28 19.13 -10.72
N MET A 182 14.38 19.99 -11.73
CA MET A 182 13.51 21.15 -11.92
C MET A 182 12.08 20.68 -12.24
N ASP A 183 11.13 21.29 -11.54
CA ASP A 183 9.70 21.19 -11.77
C ASP A 183 9.35 22.13 -12.92
N GLU A 184 9.05 21.59 -14.11
CA GLU A 184 8.45 22.36 -15.20
C GLU A 184 6.96 22.55 -14.90
N SER A 185 6.64 23.62 -14.19
CA SER A 185 5.29 24.19 -14.21
C SER A 185 5.12 24.98 -15.51
N GLU A 186 4.25 24.47 -16.39
CA GLU A 186 3.79 25.16 -17.59
C GLU A 186 3.10 26.48 -17.20
N ASP A 187 3.78 27.60 -17.48
CA ASP A 187 3.18 28.94 -17.55
C ASP A 187 2.32 29.00 -18.83
N GLU A 188 1.00 28.95 -18.68
CA GLU A 188 0.10 29.32 -19.78
C GLU A 188 0.20 30.83 -20.01
N GLY A 189 0.74 31.17 -21.19
CA GLY A 189 0.97 32.52 -21.66
C GLY A 189 -0.28 33.38 -21.74
N MET A 190 -0.09 34.62 -21.28
CA MET A 190 -0.96 35.76 -21.47
C MET A 190 -0.69 36.34 -22.86
N ASP A 191 -1.72 36.54 -23.69
CA ASP A 191 -1.67 37.46 -24.82
C ASP A 191 -3.10 37.90 -25.22
N GLY A 192 -3.29 39.23 -25.32
CA GLY A 192 -4.38 39.88 -26.07
C GLY A 192 -5.48 40.55 -25.25
#